data_AF-A0A6M0BQU9-F1
#
_entry.id   AF-A0A6M0BQU9-F1
#
_cell.length_a   1.000
_cell.length_b   1.000
_cell.length_c   1.000
_cell.angle_alpha   90.00
_cell.angle_beta   90.00
_cell.angle_gamma   90.00
#
_symmetry.space_group_name_H-M   'P 1'
#
loop_
_entity.id
_entity.type
_entity.pdbx_description
1 polymer ?
#
loop_
_entity_poly.entity_id
_entity_poly.type
_entity_poly.pdbx_seq_one_letter_code
_entity_poly.pdbx_strand_id
1 'polypeptide(L)'
;MHEYLLKQVIKLERKSSGEWIKQVTSWTIKILESGKKVPIKTEIEEVVDWEDLPQDVREEWLKQEKSKAEIDVTEYRDREIMEMFA
;
A
#
# COMPACT_ATOMS: atom_id res chain seq x y z
N MET A 1 15.36 -2.93 6.74
CA MET A 1 14.63 -3.77 7.72
C MET A 1 13.49 -4.48 6.98
N HIS A 2 13.81 -5.46 6.12
CA HIS A 2 12.81 -6.21 5.32
C HIS A 2 12.30 -7.48 6.03
N GLU A 3 12.42 -7.57 7.37
CA GLU A 3 12.14 -8.84 8.07
C GLU A 3 10.66 -9.25 8.04
N TYR A 4 9.74 -8.33 7.73
CA TYR A 4 8.29 -8.56 7.84
C TYR A 4 7.44 -8.04 6.69
N LEU A 5 7.84 -6.98 5.97
CA LEU A 5 7.14 -6.49 4.78
C LEU A 5 7.98 -6.81 3.54
N LEU A 6 7.44 -7.62 2.64
CA LEU A 6 8.11 -8.06 1.43
C LEU A 6 7.77 -7.16 0.24
N LYS A 7 6.51 -6.74 0.16
CA LYS A 7 6.00 -5.87 -0.89
C LYS A 7 4.71 -5.21 -0.41
N GLN A 8 4.46 -3.98 -0.82
CA GLN A 8 3.13 -3.37 -0.70
C GLN A 8 2.78 -2.63 -1.99
N VAL A 9 1.59 -2.91 -2.51
CA VAL A 9 1.04 -2.31 -3.72
C VAL A 9 -0.27 -1.63 -3.37
N ILE A 10 -0.40 -0.38 -3.80
CA ILE A 10 -1.65 0.38 -3.70
C ILE A 10 -2.22 0.55 -5.09
N LYS A 11 -3.48 0.16 -5.24
CA LYS A 11 -4.27 0.38 -6.44
C LYS A 11 -5.44 1.29 -6.06
N LEU A 12 -5.60 2.38 -6.80
CA LEU A 12 -6.74 3.28 -6.66
C LEU A 12 -7.69 3.15 -7.86
N GLU A 13 -8.98 3.14 -7.59
CA GLU A 13 -10.00 3.16 -8.64
C GLU A 13 -11.03 4.24 -8.32
N ARG A 14 -11.27 5.14 -9.27
CA ARG A 14 -12.27 6.18 -9.12
C ARG A 14 -13.66 5.61 -9.38
N LYS A 15 -14.58 5.75 -8.42
CA LYS A 15 -16.01 5.48 -8.66
C LYS A 15 -16.67 6.64 -9.39
N SER A 16 -17.75 6.33 -10.10
CA SER A 16 -18.58 7.30 -10.82
C SER A 16 -19.17 8.39 -9.90
N SER A 17 -19.29 8.14 -8.60
CA SER A 17 -19.76 9.07 -7.56
C SER A 17 -18.71 10.11 -7.12
N GLY A 18 -17.46 10.00 -7.56
CA GLY A 18 -16.36 10.87 -7.12
C GLY A 18 -15.54 10.31 -5.96
N GLU A 19 -16.05 9.27 -5.29
CA GLU A 19 -15.33 8.50 -4.26
C GLU A 19 -14.20 7.66 -4.88
N TRP A 20 -13.14 7.41 -4.11
CA TRP A 20 -12.03 6.55 -4.53
C TRP A 20 -12.03 5.25 -3.74
N ILE A 21 -11.81 4.13 -4.43
CA ILE A 21 -11.52 2.85 -3.79
C ILE A 21 -10.01 2.72 -3.72
N LYS A 22 -9.47 2.56 -2.52
CA LYS A 22 -8.07 2.19 -2.30
C LYS A 22 -8.00 0.72 -1.96
N GLN A 23 -7.36 -0.05 -2.84
CA GLN A 23 -7.02 -1.45 -2.60
C GLN A 23 -5.54 -1.52 -2.23
N VAL A 24 -5.25 -1.91 -0.99
CA VAL A 24 -3.90 -2.15 -0.50
C VAL A 24 -3.64 -3.64 -0.50
N THR A 25 -2.68 -4.07 -1.30
CA THR A 25 -2.16 -5.44 -1.28
C THR A 25 -0.81 -5.45 -0.58
N SER A 26 -0.72 -6.18 0.52
CA SER A 26 0.51 -6.33 1.29
C SER A 26 0.97 -7.78 1.27
N TRP A 27 2.25 -7.99 1.02
CA TRP A 27 2.92 -9.27 1.18
C TRP A 27 3.80 -9.18 2.42
N THR A 28 3.47 -9.94 3.46
CA THR A 28 4.18 -9.91 4.74
C THR A 28 4.66 -11.29 5.15
N ILE A 29 5.66 -11.35 6.03
CA ILE A 29 6.12 -12.59 6.67
C ILE A 29 5.34 -12.76 7.97
N LYS A 30 4.58 -13.85 8.10
CA LYS A 30 3.98 -14.29 9.36
C LYS A 30 4.83 -15.36 10.01
N ILE A 31 5.07 -15.24 11.30
CA ILE A 31 5.70 -16.29 12.11
C ILE A 31 4.57 -17.14 12.72
N LEU A 32 4.56 -18.43 12.42
CA LEU A 32 3.62 -19.39 13.02
C LEU A 32 4.06 -19.75 14.44
N GLU A 33 3.16 -20.34 15.24
CA GLU A 33 3.48 -20.81 16.61
C GLU A 33 4.65 -21.80 16.65
N SER A 34 4.87 -22.52 15.55
CA SER A 34 6.03 -23.42 15.36
C SER A 34 7.37 -22.71 15.09
N GLY A 35 7.39 -21.38 15.06
CA GLY A 35 8.55 -20.56 14.69
C GLY A 35 8.82 -20.48 13.17
N LYS A 36 8.01 -21.16 12.35
CA LYS A 36 8.16 -21.14 10.89
C LYS A 36 7.70 -19.79 10.31
N LYS A 37 8.57 -19.15 9.52
CA LYS A 37 8.27 -17.97 8.71
C LYS A 37 7.54 -18.37 7.42
N VAL A 38 6.36 -17.81 7.16
CA VAL A 38 5.60 -18.02 5.92
C VAL A 38 5.17 -16.69 5.31
N PRO A 39 5.26 -16.52 3.97
CA PRO A 39 4.72 -15.34 3.32
C PRO A 39 3.19 -15.41 3.30
N ILE A 40 2.53 -14.30 3.61
CA ILE A 40 1.08 -14.12 3.50
C ILE A 40 0.78 -12.93 2.61
N LYS A 41 -0.27 -13.04 1.81
CA LYS A 41 -0.85 -11.93 1.03
C LYS A 41 -2.10 -11.44 1.76
N THR A 42 -2.17 -10.15 2.04
CA THR A 42 -3.33 -9.49 2.65
C THR A 42 -3.83 -8.41 1.72
N GLU A 43 -5.13 -8.42 1.43
CA GLU A 43 -5.80 -7.45 0.57
C GLU A 43 -6.84 -6.72 1.40
N ILE A 44 -6.77 -5.40 1.43
CA ILE A 44 -7.72 -4.52 2.13
C ILE A 44 -8.25 -3.53 1.11
N GLU A 45 -9.58 -3.42 1.03
CA GLU A 45 -10.27 -2.39 0.26
C GLU A 45 -10.97 -1.42 1.20
N GLU A 46 -10.75 -0.13 0.97
CA GLU A 46 -11.41 0.95 1.70
C GLU A 46 -11.87 2.02 0.72
N VAL A 47 -13.02 2.63 1.02
CA VAL A 47 -13.48 3.84 0.33
C VAL A 47 -12.80 5.00 1.03
N VAL A 48 -12.10 5.82 0.25
CA VAL A 48 -11.34 6.97 0.72
C VAL A 48 -11.69 8.20 -0.09
N ASP A 49 -11.66 9.35 0.58
CA ASP A 49 -11.67 10.63 -0.12
C ASP A 49 -10.30 10.90 -0.74
N TRP A 50 -10.31 11.57 -1.89
CA TRP A 50 -9.07 11.90 -2.60
C TRP A 50 -8.11 12.71 -1.72
N GLU A 51 -8.63 13.60 -0.89
CA GLU A 51 -7.82 14.50 -0.05
C GLU A 51 -7.13 13.78 1.12
N ASP A 52 -7.67 12.65 1.57
CA ASP A 52 -7.09 11.82 2.63
C ASP A 52 -5.94 10.92 2.13
N LEU A 53 -5.73 10.85 0.80
CA LEU A 53 -4.61 10.11 0.25
C LEU A 53 -3.28 10.81 0.54
N PRO A 54 -2.22 10.05 0.90
CA PRO A 54 -0.88 10.59 1.04
C PRO A 54 -0.47 11.42 -0.19
N GLN A 55 0.22 12.53 0.04
CA GLN A 55 0.55 13.48 -1.01
C GLN A 55 1.34 12.81 -2.15
N ASP A 56 2.34 12.01 -1.83
CA ASP A 56 3.17 11.29 -2.81
C ASP A 56 2.35 10.34 -3.68
N VAL A 57 1.36 9.66 -3.10
CA VAL A 57 0.43 8.79 -3.84
C VAL A 57 -0.39 9.62 -4.83
N ARG A 58 -0.90 10.78 -4.41
CA ARG A 58 -1.63 11.70 -5.31
C ARG A 58 -0.74 12.24 -6.42
N GLU A 59 0.49 12.61 -6.12
CA GLU A 59 1.45 13.16 -7.10
C GLU A 59 1.85 12.12 -8.14
N GLU A 60 2.20 10.90 -7.70
CA GLU A 60 2.51 9.78 -8.61
C GLU A 60 1.30 9.40 -9.47
N TRP A 61 0.10 9.49 -8.90
CA TRP A 61 -1.14 9.25 -9.63
C TRP A 61 -1.46 10.34 -10.66
N LEU A 62 -1.22 11.61 -10.35
CA LEU A 62 -1.37 12.72 -11.31
C LEU A 62 -0.38 12.59 -12.47
N LYS A 63 0.80 12.02 -12.25
CA LYS A 63 1.77 11.71 -13.30
C LYS A 63 1.35 10.53 -14.18
N GLN A 64 0.58 9.58 -13.65
CA GLN A 64 0.07 8.44 -14.40
C GLN A 64 -1.33 8.76 -14.95
N GLU A 65 -1.42 9.05 -16.25
CA GLU A 65 -2.62 9.46 -16.97
C GLU A 65 -3.72 8.37 -17.11
N LYS A 66 -3.95 7.54 -16.09
CA LYS A 66 -4.88 6.40 -16.14
C LYS A 66 -5.71 6.30 -14.87
N SER A 67 -7.01 6.16 -15.07
CA SER A 67 -8.06 5.95 -14.05
C SER A 67 -7.86 4.71 -13.16
N LYS A 68 -6.78 3.95 -13.37
CA LYS A 68 -6.34 2.74 -12.66
C LYS A 68 -4.81 2.70 -12.71
N ALA A 69 -4.15 3.41 -11.82
CA ALA A 69 -2.72 3.26 -11.58
C ALA A 69 -2.47 2.20 -10.48
N GLU A 70 -1.29 1.63 -10.51
CA GLU A 70 -0.82 0.69 -9.51
C GLU A 70 0.54 1.22 -9.07
N ILE A 71 0.68 1.51 -7.78
CA ILE A 71 1.89 2.09 -7.23
C ILE A 71 2.48 1.09 -6.25
N ASP A 72 3.72 0.67 -6.52
CA ASP A 72 4.53 -0.06 -5.56
C ASP A 72 5.06 0.95 -4.54
N VAL A 73 4.63 0.79 -3.28
CA VAL A 73 4.99 1.71 -2.19
C VAL A 73 5.95 1.07 -1.20
N THR A 74 6.55 -0.07 -1.56
CA THR A 74 7.41 -0.86 -0.65
C THR A 74 8.55 -0.01 -0.08
N GLU A 75 9.28 0.71 -0.93
CA GLU A 75 10.40 1.55 -0.50
C GLU A 75 9.96 2.74 0.38
N TYR A 76 8.79 3.32 0.11
CA TYR A 76 8.26 4.43 0.91
C TYR A 76 7.89 3.98 2.32
N ARG A 77 7.22 2.83 2.43
CA ARG A 77 6.85 2.24 3.72
C ARG A 77 8.07 1.82 4.53
N ASP A 78 9.11 1.31 3.88
CA ASP A 78 10.36 1.00 4.56
C ASP A 78 11.04 2.24 5.14
N ARG A 79 10.95 3.40 4.47
CA ARG A 79 11.46 4.68 5.01
C ARG A 79 10.64 5.18 6.19
N GLU A 80 9.31 5.22 6.09
CA GLU A 80 8.44 5.62 7.20
C GLU A 80 8.67 4.77 8.45
N ILE A 81 8.83 3.44 8.27
CA ILE A 81 9.13 2.53 9.37
C ILE A 81 10.50 2.86 9.98
N MET A 82 11.53 3.14 9.18
CA MET A 82 12.84 3.54 9.72
C MET A 82 12.77 4.86 10.50
N GLU A 83 11.99 5.84 10.04
CA GLU A 83 11.82 7.13 10.72
C GLU A 83 11.00 7.03 12.02
N MET A 84 10.04 6.08 12.10
CA MET A 84 9.27 5.84 13.33
C MET A 84 10.06 5.13 14.45
N PHE A 85 11.13 4.41 14.11
CA PHE A 85 11.97 3.67 15.06
C PHE A 85 13.37 4.31 15.28
N ALA A 86 13.61 5.51 14.75
CA ALA A 86 14.82 6.32 14.97
C ALA A 86 14.67 7.23 16.21
#